data_AF-A0A7S9WD20-F1
#
_entry.id   AF-A0A7S9WD20-F1
#
_cell.length_a   1.000
_cell.length_b   1.000
_cell.length_c   1.000
_cell.angle_alpha   90.00
_cell.angle_beta   90.00
_cell.angle_gamma   90.00
#
_symmetry.space_group_name_H-M   'P 1'
#
loop_
_entity.id
_entity.type
_entity.pdbx_description
1 polymer ?
#
loop_
_entity_poly.entity_id
_entity_poly.type
_entity_poly.pdbx_seq_one_letter_code
_entity_poly.pdbx_strand_id
1 'polypeptide(L)'
;MGTLCDDLKSWPEDARVILNGFTYDRISGAPTDSKARLAWLARGDRLRNEFFPQPYTQLAKVLRNMGHERGARDVLVARDRKIAAEEWTRAYQSLDGTWTKAWASLGADLRAYVSFISRLFFGYGHRREKAVLLLPVFGLIAAALAHCAWEAGDMVPNSDVILTSENWAVVYEPDHPAIAWGETPEGQSWESFCSLVWGLDLVVPILDLGQTQAWTPSTNLGFAGQFLWVAKPILTILGWIVLAIAAAGVTDVARRD
;
A
#
# COMPACT_ATOMS: atom_id res chain seq x y z
N MET A 1 -28.92 14.70 26.34
CA MET A 1 -28.60 15.62 25.24
C MET A 1 -27.63 16.67 25.77
N GLY A 2 -26.32 16.41 25.66
CA GLY A 2 -25.28 17.36 26.03
C GLY A 2 -24.78 18.11 24.80
N THR A 3 -24.97 19.43 24.74
CA THR A 3 -24.40 20.27 23.67
C THR A 3 -23.11 20.90 24.17
N LEU A 4 -22.03 20.73 23.42
CA LEU A 4 -20.81 21.49 23.61
C LEU A 4 -21.01 22.87 22.98
N CYS A 5 -21.34 23.86 23.81
CA CYS A 5 -21.21 25.27 23.45
C CYS A 5 -19.74 25.62 23.49
N ASP A 6 -19.11 25.61 22.32
CA ASP A 6 -17.68 25.78 22.20
C ASP A 6 -17.34 27.21 21.78
N ASP A 7 -16.39 27.81 22.50
CA ASP A 7 -15.64 28.97 22.05
C ASP A 7 -14.15 28.63 22.17
N LEU A 8 -13.52 28.36 21.02
CA LEU A 8 -12.12 27.93 20.95
C LEU A 8 -11.14 28.89 21.63
N LYS A 9 -11.49 30.19 21.75
CA LYS A 9 -10.67 31.20 22.42
C LYS A 9 -10.76 31.15 23.94
N SER A 10 -11.83 30.57 24.47
CA SER A 10 -12.06 30.45 25.90
C SER A 10 -11.32 29.26 26.53
N TRP A 11 -10.69 28.39 25.73
CA TRP A 11 -9.91 27.25 26.22
C TRP A 11 -8.50 27.65 26.65
N PRO A 12 -7.95 27.06 27.73
CA PRO A 12 -6.59 27.33 28.17
C PRO A 12 -5.56 26.98 27.07
N GLU A 13 -4.53 27.82 26.91
CA GLU A 13 -3.47 27.58 25.93
C GLU A 13 -2.48 26.49 26.39
N ASP A 14 -2.28 26.32 27.70
CA ASP A 14 -1.19 25.52 28.30
C ASP A 14 -1.48 24.01 28.52
N ALA A 15 -2.25 23.37 27.65
CA ALA A 15 -2.44 21.91 27.62
C ALA A 15 -2.92 21.22 28.93
N ARG A 16 -3.42 21.97 29.92
CA ARG A 16 -3.95 21.41 31.19
C ARG A 16 -5.35 20.81 31.06
N VAL A 17 -5.78 20.49 29.85
CA VAL A 17 -7.15 20.03 29.56
C VAL A 17 -7.11 18.52 29.33
N ILE A 18 -7.71 17.75 30.23
CA ILE A 18 -7.88 16.32 30.05
C ILE A 18 -9.20 16.09 29.33
N LEU A 19 -9.13 15.75 28.03
CA LEU A 19 -10.31 15.45 27.22
C LEU A 19 -10.72 13.98 27.29
N ASN A 20 -9.91 13.12 27.91
CA ASN A 20 -10.21 11.70 28.03
C ASN A 20 -11.47 11.47 28.86
N GLY A 21 -12.43 10.73 28.31
CA GLY A 21 -13.74 10.49 28.92
C GLY A 21 -14.76 11.61 28.71
N PHE A 22 -14.36 12.73 28.09
CA PHE A 22 -15.28 13.80 27.73
C PHE A 22 -16.20 13.35 26.58
N THR A 23 -17.51 13.52 26.76
CA THR A 23 -18.54 13.13 25.78
C THR A 23 -19.56 14.25 25.60
N TYR A 24 -20.06 14.39 24.37
CA TYR A 24 -21.01 15.42 23.95
C TYR A 24 -21.73 14.95 22.68
N ASP A 25 -22.97 15.38 22.49
CA ASP A 25 -23.82 14.89 21.38
C ASP A 25 -23.75 15.80 20.15
N ARG A 26 -23.50 17.10 20.37
CA ARG A 26 -23.45 18.12 19.31
C ARG A 26 -22.52 19.26 19.68
N ILE A 27 -21.97 19.93 18.67
CA ILE A 27 -21.19 21.16 18.82
C ILE A 27 -22.04 22.34 18.34
N SER A 28 -22.07 23.43 19.09
CA SER A 28 -22.71 24.69 18.69
C SER A 28 -21.81 25.88 19.00
N GLY A 29 -21.85 26.92 18.15
CA GLY A 29 -21.14 28.18 18.41
C GLY A 29 -19.68 28.24 17.95
N ALA A 30 -19.15 27.19 17.30
CA ALA A 30 -17.77 27.14 16.83
C ALA A 30 -17.60 26.39 15.51
N PRO A 31 -16.43 26.53 14.85
CA PRO A 31 -16.16 25.87 13.56
C PRO A 31 -16.30 24.34 13.67
N THR A 32 -17.00 23.73 12.72
CA THR A 32 -17.06 22.27 12.56
C THR A 32 -15.98 21.73 11.62
N ASP A 33 -15.09 22.60 11.15
CA ASP A 33 -13.96 22.24 10.30
C ASP A 33 -12.99 21.27 11.00
N SER A 34 -12.56 20.24 10.27
CA SER A 34 -11.74 19.17 10.81
C SER A 34 -10.36 19.67 11.27
N LYS A 35 -9.77 20.63 10.55
CA LYS A 35 -8.44 21.14 10.86
C LYS A 35 -8.42 21.92 12.18
N ALA A 36 -9.40 22.80 12.38
CA ALA A 36 -9.54 23.55 13.63
C ALA A 36 -9.78 22.61 14.83
N ARG A 37 -10.62 21.59 14.65
CA ARG A 37 -10.94 20.62 15.69
C ARG A 37 -9.78 19.70 16.05
N LEU A 38 -9.00 19.30 15.06
CA LEU A 38 -7.77 18.54 15.28
C LEU A 38 -6.72 19.33 16.06
N ALA A 39 -6.58 20.62 15.78
CA ALA A 39 -5.68 21.50 16.54
C ALA A 39 -6.11 21.63 18.00
N TRP A 40 -7.42 21.71 18.26
CA TRP A 40 -7.97 21.71 19.62
C TRP A 40 -7.72 20.38 20.34
N LEU A 41 -8.03 19.24 19.71
CA LEU A 41 -7.78 17.92 20.30
C LEU A 41 -6.30 17.72 20.66
N ALA A 42 -5.38 18.19 19.81
CA ALA A 42 -3.95 18.08 20.04
C ALA A 42 -3.45 18.83 21.30
N ARG A 43 -4.26 19.72 21.89
CA ARG A 43 -3.93 20.40 23.16
C ARG A 43 -4.16 19.54 24.39
N GLY A 44 -5.01 18.50 24.30
CA GLY A 44 -5.49 17.74 25.46
C GLY A 44 -5.59 16.23 25.22
N ASP A 45 -4.94 15.73 24.18
CA ASP A 45 -4.96 14.31 23.81
C ASP A 45 -3.86 13.48 24.49
N ARG A 46 -3.00 14.10 25.28
CA ARG A 46 -1.90 13.46 26.00
C ARG A 46 -1.92 13.81 27.47
N LEU A 47 -1.65 12.83 28.33
CA LEU A 47 -1.36 13.03 29.75
C LEU A 47 -0.18 12.15 30.13
N ARG A 48 0.82 12.72 30.81
CA ARG A 48 2.04 11.99 31.22
C ARG A 48 2.68 11.19 30.06
N ASN A 49 2.74 11.80 28.87
CA ASN A 49 3.22 11.20 27.61
C ASN A 49 2.40 10.03 27.03
N GLU A 50 1.24 9.70 27.59
CA GLU A 50 0.33 8.69 27.05
C GLU A 50 -0.76 9.35 26.19
N PHE A 51 -0.94 8.88 24.96
CA PHE A 51 -2.00 9.36 24.06
C PHE A 51 -3.34 8.67 24.34
N PHE A 52 -4.42 9.46 24.26
CA PHE A 52 -5.78 8.96 24.39
C PHE A 52 -6.51 8.97 23.04
N PRO A 53 -6.90 7.79 22.51
CA PRO A 53 -7.66 7.69 21.26
C PRO A 53 -9.14 8.12 21.36
N GLN A 54 -9.71 8.08 22.57
CA GLN A 54 -11.15 8.30 22.80
C GLN A 54 -11.65 9.68 22.34
N PRO A 55 -10.98 10.81 22.62
CA PRO A 55 -11.45 12.14 22.21
C PRO A 55 -11.63 12.29 20.69
N TYR A 56 -10.76 11.66 19.91
CA TYR A 56 -10.87 11.63 18.45
C TYR A 56 -12.07 10.80 17.99
N THR A 57 -12.28 9.66 18.62
CA THR A 57 -13.42 8.79 18.30
C THR A 57 -14.75 9.48 18.64
N GLN A 58 -14.80 10.20 19.76
CA GLN A 58 -15.96 11.00 20.14
C GLN A 58 -16.24 12.11 19.12
N LEU A 59 -15.22 12.90 18.74
CA LEU A 59 -15.38 13.96 17.75
C LEU A 59 -15.83 13.41 16.40
N ALA A 60 -15.25 12.31 15.93
CA ALA A 60 -15.64 11.67 14.68
C ALA A 60 -17.12 11.22 14.70
N LYS A 61 -17.58 10.64 15.82
CA LYS A 61 -18.99 10.27 16.01
C LYS A 61 -19.91 11.49 15.93
N VAL A 62 -19.56 12.59 16.61
CA VAL A 62 -20.35 13.83 16.62
C VAL A 62 -20.38 14.46 15.22
N LEU A 63 -19.25 14.54 14.53
CA LEU A 63 -19.19 15.06 13.17
C LEU A 63 -20.05 14.24 12.20
N ARG A 64 -20.08 12.91 12.31
CA ARG A 64 -21.01 12.07 11.53
C ARG A 64 -22.46 12.38 11.83
N ASN A 65 -22.83 12.44 13.11
CA ASN A 65 -24.20 12.76 13.53
C ASN A 65 -24.66 14.15 13.07
N MET A 66 -23.72 15.08 12.88
CA MET A 66 -23.97 16.42 12.33
C MET A 66 -23.92 16.48 10.79
N GLY A 67 -23.69 15.36 10.09
CA GLY A 67 -23.61 15.28 8.62
C GLY A 67 -22.24 15.62 8.02
N HIS A 68 -21.21 15.85 8.83
CA HIS A 68 -19.85 16.20 8.39
C HIS A 68 -18.96 14.96 8.15
N GLU A 69 -19.35 14.11 7.20
CA GLU A 69 -18.68 12.82 6.93
C GLU A 69 -17.20 12.94 6.53
N ARG A 70 -16.82 13.97 5.75
CA ARG A 70 -15.40 14.20 5.42
C ARG A 70 -14.59 14.55 6.66
N GLY A 71 -15.13 15.43 7.51
CA GLY A 71 -14.46 15.85 8.73
C GLY A 71 -14.31 14.69 9.73
N ALA A 72 -15.33 13.84 9.87
CA ALA A 72 -15.25 12.64 10.69
C ALA A 72 -14.14 11.69 10.24
N ARG A 73 -14.01 11.47 8.92
CA ARG A 73 -12.92 10.66 8.35
C ARG A 73 -11.55 11.25 8.64
N ASP A 74 -11.37 12.56 8.45
CA ASP A 74 -10.09 13.23 8.72
C ASP A 74 -9.66 13.09 10.18
N VAL A 75 -10.62 13.14 11.11
CA VAL A 75 -10.36 12.98 12.55
C VAL A 75 -9.88 11.57 12.88
N LEU A 76 -10.50 10.54 12.30
CA LEU A 76 -10.07 9.15 12.50
C LEU A 76 -8.68 8.89 11.89
N VAL A 77 -8.39 9.45 10.70
CA VAL A 77 -7.04 9.37 10.11
C VAL A 77 -5.99 10.00 11.02
N ALA A 78 -6.28 11.14 11.63
CA ALA A 78 -5.35 11.79 12.55
C ALA A 78 -5.11 10.97 13.82
N ARG A 79 -6.15 10.32 14.36
CA ARG A 79 -6.06 9.38 15.49
C ARG A 79 -5.12 8.23 15.15
N ASP A 80 -5.37 7.55 14.03
CA ASP A 80 -4.64 6.35 13.65
C ASP A 80 -3.16 6.65 13.35
N ARG A 81 -2.87 7.84 12.80
CA ARG A 81 -1.49 8.35 12.66
C ARG A 81 -0.78 8.48 14.01
N LYS A 82 -1.46 8.97 15.04
CA LYS A 82 -0.88 9.14 16.39
C LYS A 82 -0.65 7.79 17.07
N ILE A 83 -1.59 6.85 16.94
CA ILE A 83 -1.43 5.47 17.45
C ILE A 83 -0.21 4.80 16.80
N ALA A 84 -0.12 4.83 15.47
CA ALA A 84 0.99 4.21 14.75
C ALA A 84 2.37 4.81 15.14
N ALA A 85 2.44 6.13 15.36
CA ALA A 85 3.67 6.79 15.80
C ALA A 85 4.11 6.37 17.21
N GLU A 86 3.17 6.16 18.12
CA GLU A 86 3.49 5.66 19.47
C GLU A 86 3.93 4.20 19.48
N GLU A 87 3.25 3.36 18.71
CA GLU A 87 3.63 1.95 18.55
C GLU A 87 5.05 1.82 18.01
N TRP A 88 5.41 2.64 17.01
CA TRP A 88 6.76 2.71 16.46
C TRP A 88 7.80 3.09 17.52
N THR A 89 7.50 4.15 18.30
CA THR A 89 8.41 4.65 19.34
C THR A 89 8.62 3.60 20.45
N ARG A 90 7.56 2.93 20.89
CA ARG A 90 7.62 1.87 21.91
C ARG A 90 8.36 0.63 21.42
N ALA A 91 8.18 0.24 20.16
CA ALA A 91 8.85 -0.92 19.58
C ALA A 91 10.38 -0.75 19.58
N TYR A 92 10.88 0.41 19.14
CA TYR A 92 12.32 0.67 19.03
C TYR A 92 13.02 1.04 20.34
N GLN A 93 12.33 1.66 21.31
CA GLN A 93 12.88 1.90 22.65
C GLN A 93 13.15 0.63 23.45
N SER A 94 12.61 -0.52 23.02
CA SER A 94 12.71 -1.79 23.75
C SER A 94 13.86 -2.69 23.29
N LEU A 95 14.69 -2.28 22.32
CA LEU A 95 15.72 -3.12 21.71
C LEU A 95 16.97 -3.25 22.58
N ASP A 96 16.95 -4.23 23.48
CA ASP A 96 18.09 -4.61 24.34
C ASP A 96 18.95 -5.74 23.74
N GLY A 97 18.84 -6.02 22.43
CA GLY A 97 19.61 -7.07 21.74
C GLY A 97 19.12 -8.51 21.96
N THR A 98 17.95 -8.72 22.58
CA THR A 98 17.38 -10.06 22.82
C THR A 98 16.60 -10.59 21.60
N TRP A 99 16.85 -11.84 21.20
CA TRP A 99 16.26 -12.48 20.01
C TRP A 99 14.71 -12.47 19.97
N THR A 100 14.01 -12.51 21.11
CA THR A 100 12.54 -12.45 21.17
C THR A 100 11.99 -11.08 20.78
N LYS A 101 12.68 -9.99 21.13
CA LYS A 101 12.29 -8.63 20.75
C LYS A 101 12.68 -8.29 19.31
N ALA A 102 13.69 -8.96 18.74
CA ALA A 102 14.03 -8.89 17.31
C ALA A 102 12.92 -9.48 16.42
N TRP A 103 12.24 -10.55 16.86
CA TRP A 103 11.03 -11.04 16.19
C TRP A 103 9.83 -10.09 16.37
N ALA A 104 9.69 -9.48 17.55
CA ALA A 104 8.66 -8.46 17.78
C ALA A 104 8.89 -7.20 16.92
N SER A 105 10.15 -6.82 16.66
CA SER A 105 10.49 -5.71 15.78
C SER A 105 10.23 -6.05 14.32
N LEU A 106 10.47 -7.27 13.84
CA LEU A 106 10.03 -7.69 12.50
C LEU A 106 8.50 -7.55 12.33
N GLY A 107 7.72 -7.89 13.36
CA GLY A 107 6.27 -7.65 13.37
C GLY A 107 5.89 -6.17 13.48
N ALA A 108 6.73 -5.33 14.09
CA ALA A 108 6.56 -3.88 14.14
C ALA A 108 6.98 -3.21 12.81
N ASP A 109 8.02 -3.71 12.15
CA ASP A 109 8.54 -3.29 10.85
C ASP A 109 7.54 -3.65 9.75
N LEU A 110 6.95 -4.85 9.81
CA LEU A 110 5.84 -5.23 8.93
C LEU A 110 4.61 -4.34 9.17
N ARG A 111 4.24 -4.08 10.43
CA ARG A 111 3.13 -3.15 10.75
C ARG A 111 3.43 -1.72 10.32
N ALA A 112 4.68 -1.29 10.43
CA ALA A 112 5.12 0.02 9.99
C ALA A 112 5.07 0.13 8.46
N TYR A 113 5.52 -0.91 7.76
CA TYR A 113 5.40 -1.04 6.31
C TYR A 113 3.93 -1.02 5.87
N VAL A 114 3.07 -1.80 6.52
CA VAL A 114 1.61 -1.79 6.30
C VAL A 114 1.03 -0.41 6.63
N SER A 115 1.49 0.27 7.68
CA SER A 115 1.05 1.61 8.06
C SER A 115 1.55 2.69 7.10
N PHE A 116 2.73 2.50 6.50
CA PHE A 116 3.32 3.37 5.51
C PHE A 116 2.54 3.26 4.20
N ILE A 117 2.31 2.02 3.72
CA ILE A 117 1.45 1.74 2.57
C ILE A 117 0.03 2.26 2.84
N SER A 118 -0.52 2.03 4.04
CA SER A 118 -1.86 2.52 4.38
C SER A 118 -1.94 4.04 4.50
N ARG A 119 -0.87 4.72 4.91
CA ARG A 119 -0.80 6.18 4.90
C ARG A 119 -0.69 6.73 3.48
N LEU A 120 0.12 6.08 2.64
CA LEU A 120 0.40 6.53 1.27
C LEU A 120 -0.80 6.29 0.35
N PHE A 121 -1.48 5.15 0.48
CA PHE A 121 -2.51 4.71 -0.48
C PHE A 121 -3.91 4.60 0.11
N PHE A 122 -4.08 4.24 1.38
CA PHE A 122 -5.39 3.95 1.97
C PHE A 122 -5.93 5.05 2.91
N GLY A 123 -5.09 6.03 3.28
CA GLY A 123 -5.37 6.94 4.39
C GLY A 123 -5.91 6.21 5.62
N TYR A 124 -5.26 5.11 6.06
CA TYR A 124 -5.74 4.24 7.16
C TYR A 124 -7.13 3.61 6.96
N GLY A 125 -7.56 3.39 5.71
CA GLY A 125 -8.85 2.76 5.37
C GLY A 125 -10.04 3.73 5.27
N HIS A 126 -9.78 5.03 5.42
CA HIS A 126 -10.80 6.08 5.36
C HIS A 126 -10.90 6.81 4.02
N ARG A 127 -9.95 6.59 3.10
CA ARG A 127 -9.96 7.12 1.72
C ARG A 127 -9.66 5.99 0.74
N ARG A 128 -10.69 5.22 0.41
CA ARG A 128 -10.59 3.92 -0.30
C ARG A 128 -10.41 4.09 -1.81
N GLU A 129 -10.72 5.27 -2.33
CA GLU A 129 -10.66 5.62 -3.76
C GLU A 129 -9.24 5.67 -4.35
N LYS A 130 -8.19 5.80 -3.53
CA LYS A 130 -6.80 5.92 -4.00
C LYS A 130 -6.07 4.58 -4.15
N ALA A 131 -6.67 3.49 -3.66
CA ALA A 131 -6.11 2.15 -3.72
C ALA A 131 -5.81 1.71 -5.16
N VAL A 132 -6.70 2.03 -6.11
CA VAL A 132 -6.57 1.63 -7.52
C VAL A 132 -5.34 2.26 -8.18
N LEU A 133 -4.88 3.42 -7.69
CA LEU A 133 -3.68 4.09 -8.20
C LEU A 133 -2.39 3.31 -7.92
N LEU A 134 -2.43 2.29 -7.05
CA LEU A 134 -1.30 1.39 -6.85
C LEU A 134 -1.06 0.43 -8.00
N LEU A 135 -2.11 -0.01 -8.71
CA LEU A 135 -1.96 -0.94 -9.82
C LEU A 135 -1.05 -0.39 -10.92
N PRO A 136 -1.23 0.84 -11.44
CA PRO A 136 -0.30 1.38 -12.42
C PRO A 136 1.11 1.59 -11.85
N VAL A 137 1.26 1.92 -10.56
CA VAL A 137 2.58 2.06 -9.93
C VAL A 137 3.32 0.71 -9.90
N PHE A 138 2.67 -0.35 -9.40
CA PHE A 138 3.27 -1.69 -9.39
C PHE A 138 3.46 -2.23 -10.81
N GLY A 139 2.54 -1.95 -11.74
CA GLY A 139 2.68 -2.31 -13.15
C GLY A 139 3.90 -1.66 -13.79
N LEU A 140 4.17 -0.38 -13.53
CA LEU A 140 5.38 0.31 -14.00
C LEU A 140 6.66 -0.22 -13.36
N ILE A 141 6.63 -0.57 -12.07
CA ILE A 141 7.77 -1.22 -11.40
C ILE A 141 8.04 -2.58 -12.04
N ALA A 142 7.01 -3.40 -12.24
CA ALA A 142 7.11 -4.69 -12.90
C ALA A 142 7.66 -4.54 -14.33
N ALA A 143 7.14 -3.57 -15.09
CA ALA A 143 7.61 -3.28 -16.44
C ALA A 143 9.07 -2.81 -16.48
N ALA A 144 9.50 -1.98 -15.53
CA ALA A 144 10.90 -1.55 -15.44
C ALA A 144 11.83 -2.72 -15.13
N LEU A 145 11.47 -3.59 -14.18
CA LEU A 145 12.25 -4.78 -13.87
C LEU A 145 12.29 -5.76 -15.05
N ALA A 146 11.16 -5.96 -15.74
CA ALA A 146 11.07 -6.80 -16.93
C ALA A 146 11.87 -6.22 -18.10
N HIS A 147 11.90 -4.90 -18.27
CA HIS A 147 12.75 -4.24 -19.25
C HIS A 147 14.24 -4.42 -18.93
N CYS A 148 14.65 -4.26 -17.66
CA CYS A 148 16.03 -4.54 -17.25
C CYS A 148 16.43 -5.99 -17.48
N ALA A 149 15.54 -6.96 -17.18
CA ALA A 149 15.79 -8.37 -17.45
C ALA A 149 15.87 -8.67 -18.94
N TRP A 150 15.03 -8.02 -19.76
CA TRP A 150 15.09 -8.13 -21.21
C TRP A 150 16.43 -7.60 -21.74
N GLU A 151 16.80 -6.35 -21.44
CA GLU A 151 18.07 -5.77 -21.89
C GLU A 151 19.31 -6.57 -21.45
N ALA A 152 19.21 -7.29 -20.33
CA ALA A 152 20.26 -8.19 -19.84
C ALA A 152 20.29 -9.57 -20.53
N GLY A 153 19.36 -9.86 -21.45
CA GLY A 153 19.23 -11.17 -22.09
C GLY A 153 18.62 -12.25 -21.19
N ASP A 154 18.08 -11.87 -20.03
CA ASP A 154 17.67 -12.78 -18.95
C ASP A 154 16.21 -13.28 -19.08
N MET A 155 15.50 -12.91 -20.14
CA MET A 155 14.14 -13.35 -20.43
C MET A 155 14.15 -14.48 -21.45
N VAL A 156 13.32 -15.51 -21.21
CA VAL A 156 13.24 -16.69 -22.07
C VAL A 156 11.78 -17.02 -22.42
N PRO A 157 11.54 -17.70 -23.57
CA PRO A 157 10.23 -18.23 -23.90
C PRO A 157 9.74 -19.15 -22.80
N ASN A 158 8.52 -18.93 -22.31
CA ASN A 158 7.91 -19.72 -21.26
C ASN A 158 7.24 -20.98 -21.85
N SER A 159 8.05 -21.86 -22.45
CA SER A 159 7.60 -23.10 -23.07
C SER A 159 8.69 -24.16 -23.03
N ASP A 160 8.40 -25.28 -22.37
CA ASP A 160 9.33 -26.41 -22.27
C ASP A 160 9.69 -26.98 -23.65
N VAL A 161 8.75 -26.95 -24.60
CA VAL A 161 8.97 -27.43 -25.98
C VAL A 161 10.01 -26.55 -26.70
N ILE A 162 9.97 -25.23 -26.47
CA ILE A 162 10.95 -24.32 -27.06
C ILE A 162 12.30 -24.47 -26.36
N LEU A 163 12.33 -24.50 -25.03
CA LEU A 163 13.57 -24.60 -24.26
C LEU A 163 14.35 -25.90 -24.51
N THR A 164 13.67 -26.94 -25.00
CA THR A 164 14.29 -28.22 -25.38
C THR A 164 14.50 -28.39 -26.89
N SER A 165 14.08 -27.40 -27.69
CA SER A 165 14.27 -27.42 -29.15
C SER A 165 15.74 -27.24 -29.54
N GLU A 166 16.12 -27.84 -30.68
CA GLU A 166 17.48 -27.72 -31.22
C GLU A 166 17.83 -26.25 -31.51
N ASN A 167 16.87 -25.49 -32.06
CA ASN A 167 17.07 -24.07 -32.37
C ASN A 167 17.29 -23.22 -31.11
N TRP A 168 16.67 -23.52 -29.97
CA TRP A 168 16.99 -22.83 -28.71
C TRP A 168 18.34 -23.27 -28.13
N ALA A 169 18.63 -24.57 -28.20
CA ALA A 169 19.87 -25.16 -27.65
C ALA A 169 21.13 -24.74 -28.42
N VAL A 170 21.02 -24.51 -29.73
CA VAL A 170 22.12 -24.12 -30.62
C VAL A 170 22.37 -22.60 -30.59
N VAL A 171 21.34 -21.80 -30.29
CA VAL A 171 21.39 -20.33 -30.24
C VAL A 171 21.93 -19.83 -28.89
N TYR A 172 23.00 -20.45 -28.41
CA TYR A 172 23.72 -19.97 -27.23
C TYR A 172 24.54 -18.72 -27.59
N GLU A 173 23.86 -17.64 -27.98
CA GLU A 173 24.43 -16.31 -28.06
C GLU A 173 24.56 -15.79 -26.62
N PRO A 174 25.79 -15.56 -26.12
CA PRO A 174 26.00 -15.31 -24.68
C PRO A 174 25.29 -14.07 -24.15
N ASP A 175 25.02 -13.10 -25.03
CA ASP A 175 24.58 -11.78 -24.63
C ASP A 175 23.04 -11.63 -24.62
N HIS A 176 22.32 -12.21 -25.59
CA HIS A 176 20.85 -12.09 -25.63
C HIS A 176 20.14 -13.25 -26.39
N PRO A 177 20.01 -14.44 -25.78
CA PRO A 177 19.53 -15.65 -26.47
C PRO A 177 18.11 -15.50 -27.06
N ALA A 178 17.24 -14.75 -26.41
CA ALA A 178 15.87 -14.53 -26.90
C ALA A 178 15.78 -13.75 -28.23
N ILE A 179 16.69 -12.81 -28.50
CA ILE A 179 16.69 -12.05 -29.76
C ILE A 179 17.18 -12.95 -30.89
N ALA A 180 18.30 -13.62 -30.65
CA ALA A 180 18.91 -14.54 -31.60
C ALA A 180 17.94 -15.67 -31.98
N TRP A 181 17.23 -16.24 -30.99
CA TRP A 181 16.20 -17.24 -31.25
C TRP A 181 15.00 -16.66 -32.00
N GLY A 182 14.67 -15.39 -31.77
CA GLY A 182 13.61 -14.66 -32.49
C GLY A 182 13.81 -14.58 -34.00
N GLU A 183 15.03 -14.76 -34.50
CA GLU A 183 15.32 -14.79 -35.94
C GLU A 183 14.96 -16.13 -36.61
N THR A 184 14.77 -17.20 -35.82
CA THR A 184 14.37 -18.52 -36.31
C THR A 184 12.91 -18.53 -36.76
N PRO A 185 12.49 -19.46 -37.65
CA PRO A 185 11.08 -19.56 -38.06
C PRO A 185 10.11 -19.75 -36.89
N GLU A 186 10.52 -20.50 -35.85
CA GLU A 186 9.73 -20.69 -34.64
C GLU A 186 9.64 -19.40 -33.82
N GLY A 187 10.76 -18.70 -33.65
CA GLY A 187 10.81 -17.42 -32.93
C GLY A 187 10.00 -16.32 -33.59
N GLN A 188 10.01 -16.25 -34.92
CA GLN A 188 9.19 -15.30 -35.70
C GLN A 188 7.68 -15.54 -35.53
N SER A 189 7.29 -16.77 -35.21
CA SER A 189 5.89 -17.14 -34.96
C SER A 189 5.50 -17.02 -33.48
N TRP A 190 6.43 -16.62 -32.60
CA TRP A 190 6.20 -16.46 -31.18
C TRP A 190 5.75 -15.05 -30.82
N GLU A 191 5.13 -14.90 -29.65
CA GLU A 191 4.70 -13.61 -29.13
C GLU A 191 5.91 -12.69 -28.90
N SER A 192 5.83 -11.45 -29.40
CA SER A 192 6.89 -10.46 -29.20
C SER A 192 6.87 -9.94 -27.77
N PHE A 193 8.05 -9.78 -27.15
CA PHE A 193 8.13 -9.27 -25.79
C PHE A 193 7.80 -7.77 -25.72
N CYS A 194 6.93 -7.40 -24.79
CA CYS A 194 6.64 -6.02 -24.42
C CYS A 194 6.63 -5.86 -22.91
N SER A 195 7.65 -5.20 -22.37
CA SER A 195 7.84 -5.04 -20.92
C SER A 195 6.67 -4.34 -20.22
N LEU A 196 6.05 -3.34 -20.85
CA LEU A 196 4.90 -2.61 -20.31
C LEU A 196 3.68 -3.51 -20.20
N VAL A 197 3.39 -4.28 -21.24
CA VAL A 197 2.25 -5.21 -21.25
C VAL A 197 2.52 -6.36 -20.29
N TRP A 198 3.74 -6.88 -20.24
CA TRP A 198 4.17 -7.90 -19.28
C TRP A 198 3.98 -7.45 -17.82
N GLY A 199 4.36 -6.21 -17.50
CA GLY A 199 4.18 -5.65 -16.16
C GLY A 199 2.71 -5.48 -15.77
N LEU A 200 1.85 -5.11 -16.72
CA LEU A 200 0.41 -4.98 -16.51
C LEU A 200 -0.27 -6.35 -16.37
N ASP A 201 0.09 -7.30 -17.22
CA ASP A 201 -0.35 -8.70 -17.20
C ASP A 201 0.01 -9.39 -15.87
N LEU A 202 1.20 -9.08 -15.32
CA LEU A 202 1.63 -9.63 -14.03
C LEU A 202 0.83 -9.08 -12.83
N VAL A 203 0.55 -7.78 -12.84
CA VAL A 203 0.03 -7.05 -11.67
C VAL A 203 -1.49 -7.02 -11.63
N VAL A 204 -2.16 -7.11 -12.78
CA VAL A 204 -3.62 -7.08 -12.90
C VAL A 204 -4.14 -8.50 -13.14
N PRO A 205 -4.54 -9.25 -12.10
CA PRO A 205 -4.71 -10.70 -12.21
C PRO A 205 -5.91 -11.16 -13.06
N ILE A 206 -6.82 -10.24 -13.36
CA ILE A 206 -8.02 -10.50 -14.14
C ILE A 206 -7.77 -10.29 -15.63
N LEU A 207 -6.66 -9.64 -16.00
CA LEU A 207 -6.26 -9.43 -17.37
C LEU A 207 -5.30 -10.54 -17.75
N ASP A 208 -5.55 -11.15 -18.90
CA ASP A 208 -4.65 -12.11 -19.52
C ASP A 208 -4.31 -11.58 -20.91
N LEU A 209 -3.18 -10.90 -21.00
CA LEU A 209 -2.64 -10.32 -22.24
C LEU A 209 -1.60 -11.24 -22.90
N GLY A 210 -1.37 -12.44 -22.33
CA GLY A 210 -0.51 -13.47 -22.87
C GLY A 210 1.00 -13.25 -22.67
N GLN A 211 1.45 -12.07 -22.27
CA GLN A 211 2.88 -11.74 -22.16
C GLN A 211 3.59 -12.55 -21.06
N THR A 212 2.99 -12.73 -19.89
CA THR A 212 3.56 -13.53 -18.79
C THR A 212 3.45 -15.03 -19.03
N GLN A 213 2.55 -15.45 -19.93
CA GLN A 213 2.45 -16.83 -20.41
C GLN A 213 3.48 -17.12 -21.51
N ALA A 214 3.82 -16.14 -22.33
CA ALA A 214 4.79 -16.28 -23.41
C ALA A 214 6.25 -16.08 -22.94
N TRP A 215 6.49 -15.24 -21.94
CA TRP A 215 7.82 -14.85 -21.49
C TRP A 215 7.99 -14.96 -19.99
N THR A 216 9.11 -15.55 -19.55
CA THR A 216 9.45 -15.72 -18.14
C THR A 216 10.91 -15.34 -17.87
N PRO A 217 11.23 -14.77 -16.69
CA PRO A 217 12.62 -14.57 -16.30
C PRO A 217 13.34 -15.91 -16.11
N SER A 218 14.58 -15.98 -16.57
CA SER A 218 15.49 -17.11 -16.36
C SER A 218 16.25 -16.97 -15.05
N THR A 219 16.42 -18.09 -14.34
CA THR A 219 17.28 -18.15 -13.14
C THR A 219 18.73 -18.51 -13.47
N ASN A 220 19.00 -18.92 -14.71
CA ASN A 220 20.27 -19.54 -15.09
C ASN A 220 21.16 -18.64 -15.95
N LEU A 221 20.68 -17.47 -16.37
CA LEU A 221 21.42 -16.54 -17.23
C LEU A 221 22.12 -15.47 -16.39
N GLY A 222 21.37 -14.55 -15.80
CA GLY A 222 21.93 -13.42 -15.08
C GLY A 222 21.14 -12.97 -13.85
N PHE A 223 21.70 -11.95 -13.20
CA PHE A 223 21.17 -11.41 -11.95
C PHE A 223 19.80 -10.75 -12.12
N ALA A 224 19.55 -10.08 -13.25
CA ALA A 224 18.29 -9.37 -13.47
C ALA A 224 17.12 -10.37 -13.59
N GLY A 225 17.35 -11.49 -14.27
CA GLY A 225 16.41 -12.62 -14.34
C GLY A 225 16.15 -13.25 -12.98
N GLN A 226 17.20 -13.57 -12.21
CA GLN A 226 17.06 -14.12 -10.85
C GLN A 226 16.28 -13.18 -9.93
N PHE A 227 16.61 -11.88 -9.96
CA PHE A 227 15.92 -10.89 -9.16
C PHE A 227 14.44 -10.77 -9.56
N LEU A 228 14.15 -10.70 -10.87
CA LEU A 228 12.79 -10.63 -11.38
C LEU A 228 12.01 -11.92 -11.06
N TRP A 229 12.64 -13.09 -11.09
CA TRP A 229 12.01 -14.36 -10.71
C TRP A 229 11.52 -14.33 -9.25
N VAL A 230 12.30 -13.74 -8.33
CA VAL A 230 11.88 -13.55 -6.93
C VAL A 230 10.82 -12.45 -6.79
N ALA A 231 10.97 -11.34 -7.53
CA ALA A 231 10.04 -10.21 -7.47
C ALA A 231 8.66 -10.54 -8.05
N LYS A 232 8.60 -11.39 -9.09
CA LYS A 232 7.39 -11.79 -9.82
C LYS A 232 6.26 -12.23 -8.89
N PRO A 233 6.40 -13.28 -8.04
CA PRO A 233 5.32 -13.71 -7.15
C PRO A 233 4.93 -12.66 -6.11
N ILE A 234 5.89 -11.85 -5.64
CA ILE A 234 5.62 -10.76 -4.68
C ILE A 234 4.70 -9.71 -5.33
N LEU A 235 5.03 -9.28 -6.55
CA LEU A 235 4.25 -8.30 -7.30
C LEU A 235 2.85 -8.84 -7.66
N THR A 236 2.74 -10.12 -8.04
CA THR A 236 1.44 -10.77 -8.26
C THR A 236 0.57 -10.77 -7.01
N ILE A 237 1.13 -11.13 -5.85
CA ILE A 237 0.40 -11.12 -4.57
C ILE A 237 -0.03 -9.70 -4.20
N LEU A 238 0.85 -8.70 -4.38
CA LEU A 238 0.51 -7.30 -4.15
C LEU A 238 -0.63 -6.84 -5.07
N GLY A 239 -0.62 -7.25 -6.34
CA GLY A 239 -1.71 -7.02 -7.30
C GLY A 239 -3.05 -7.54 -6.81
N TRP A 240 -3.10 -8.81 -6.36
CA TRP A 240 -4.30 -9.42 -5.76
C TRP A 240 -4.79 -8.67 -4.51
N ILE A 241 -3.89 -8.26 -3.62
CA ILE A 241 -4.24 -7.49 -2.42
C ILE A 241 -4.88 -6.15 -2.79
N VAL A 242 -4.26 -5.40 -3.72
CA VAL A 242 -4.79 -4.11 -4.18
C VAL A 242 -6.17 -4.29 -4.81
N LEU A 243 -6.33 -5.32 -5.65
CA LEU A 243 -7.60 -5.61 -6.31
C LEU A 243 -8.71 -5.95 -5.30
N ALA A 244 -8.41 -6.80 -4.30
CA ALA A 244 -9.37 -7.16 -3.26
C ALA A 244 -9.81 -5.94 -2.44
N ILE A 245 -8.89 -5.03 -2.10
CA ILE A 245 -9.21 -3.80 -1.38
C ILE A 245 -10.07 -2.86 -2.25
N ALA A 246 -9.75 -2.74 -3.55
CA ALA A 246 -10.54 -1.95 -4.48
C ALA A 246 -11.98 -2.48 -4.60
N ALA A 247 -12.16 -3.79 -4.76
CA ALA A 247 -13.47 -4.44 -4.83
C ALA A 247 -14.29 -4.25 -3.53
N ALA A 248 -13.65 -4.39 -2.37
CA ALA A 248 -14.27 -4.09 -1.08
C ALA A 248 -14.65 -2.61 -0.92
N GLY A 249 -13.89 -1.69 -1.54
CA GLY A 249 -14.20 -0.27 -1.58
C GLY A 249 -15.48 0.04 -2.38
N VAL A 250 -15.61 -0.54 -3.58
CA VAL A 250 -16.77 -0.33 -4.46
C VAL A 250 -18.06 -0.83 -3.82
N THR A 251 -18.01 -1.99 -3.16
CA THR A 251 -19.19 -2.59 -2.50
C THR A 251 -19.70 -1.79 -1.28
N ASP A 252 -18.83 -1.09 -0.54
CA ASP A 252 -19.24 -0.21 0.57
C ASP A 252 -19.89 1.09 0.07
N VAL A 253 -19.50 1.59 -1.12
CA VAL A 253 -20.17 2.75 -1.74
C VAL A 253 -21.57 2.37 -2.20
N ALA A 254 -21.72 1.24 -2.88
CA ALA A 254 -23.01 0.77 -3.39
C ALA A 254 -24.05 0.44 -2.30
N ARG A 255 -23.62 0.21 -1.04
CA ARG A 255 -24.51 -0.02 0.11
C ARG A 255 -24.98 1.27 0.82
N ARG A 256 -24.40 2.42 0.46
CA ARG A 256 -24.72 3.71 1.10
C ARG A 256 -25.69 4.58 0.29
N ASP A 257 -26.04 4.12 -0.91
CA ASP A 257 -27.15 4.63 -1.72
C ASP A 257 -28.37 3.70 -1.55
#